data_AF-A0A2E4JVA1-F1
#
_entry.id   AF-A0A2E4JVA1-F1
#
_cell.length_a   1.000
_cell.length_b   1.000
_cell.length_c   1.000
_cell.angle_alpha   90.00
_cell.angle_beta   90.00
_cell.angle_gamma   90.00
#
_symmetry.space_group_name_H-M   'P 1'
#
loop_
_entity.id
_entity.type
_entity.pdbx_description
1 polymer ?
#
loop_
_entity_poly.entity_id
_entity_poly.type
_entity_poly.pdbx_seq_one_letter_code
_entity_poly.pdbx_strand_id
1 'polypeptide(L)'
;MEDKPESVEITSGFGENTLVSEQQGLSESSGTLLSGDVSSFNIGSDGVLGSNNDLTKTGGLPNWAWFAVGMIVYPIVTWGIYAIFMITSFDILGGPDILVLFGFLIWPVSFIGGIIWGFTRGNKYFAYGLVTIALILLLLFLALIALIIMAFGAA
;
A
#
# COMPACT_ATOMS: atom_id res chain seq x y z
N MET A 1 -50.59 1.21 -25.56
CA MET A 1 -50.66 -0.24 -25.37
C MET A 1 -49.23 -0.67 -25.12
N GLU A 2 -48.92 -0.65 -23.83
CA GLU A 2 -47.62 -0.75 -23.21
C GLU A 2 -47.17 -2.22 -23.21
N ASP A 3 -46.11 -2.52 -23.97
CA ASP A 3 -45.48 -3.84 -24.00
C ASP A 3 -44.73 -4.08 -22.67
N LYS A 4 -45.45 -4.63 -21.69
CA LYS A 4 -44.90 -5.09 -20.42
C LYS A 4 -44.21 -6.44 -20.65
N PRO A 5 -42.92 -6.62 -20.29
CA PRO A 5 -42.27 -7.92 -20.43
C PRO A 5 -42.90 -8.95 -19.48
N GLU A 6 -43.22 -10.12 -20.00
CA GLU A 6 -43.73 -11.25 -19.23
C GLU A 6 -42.65 -11.77 -18.27
N SER A 7 -43.04 -12.11 -17.05
CA SER A 7 -42.14 -12.56 -15.99
C SER A 7 -41.50 -13.90 -16.32
N VAL A 8 -40.18 -14.00 -16.15
CA VAL A 8 -39.44 -15.24 -16.31
C VAL A 8 -39.52 -16.05 -15.01
N GLU A 9 -40.11 -17.24 -15.06
CA GLU A 9 -40.16 -18.17 -13.94
C GLU A 9 -38.83 -18.92 -13.80
N ILE A 10 -38.21 -18.87 -12.61
CA ILE A 10 -37.00 -19.62 -12.30
C ILE A 10 -37.42 -20.91 -11.59
N THR A 11 -37.33 -22.05 -12.28
CA THR A 11 -37.55 -23.37 -11.67
C THR A 11 -36.26 -23.85 -11.00
N SER A 12 -36.27 -23.98 -9.67
CA SER A 12 -35.22 -24.66 -8.93
C SER A 12 -35.50 -26.16 -8.96
N GLY A 13 -34.77 -26.89 -9.80
CA GLY A 13 -34.84 -28.35 -9.85
C GLY A 13 -34.32 -28.96 -8.54
N PHE A 14 -35.21 -29.12 -7.55
CA PHE A 14 -34.94 -29.93 -6.37
C PHE A 14 -35.11 -31.39 -6.77
N GLY A 15 -33.99 -32.12 -6.78
CA GLY A 15 -33.96 -33.51 -7.19
C GLY A 15 -34.80 -34.39 -6.27
N GLU A 16 -35.88 -34.95 -6.83
CA GLU A 16 -36.53 -36.12 -6.29
C GLU A 16 -36.58 -37.19 -7.38
N ASN A 17 -35.61 -38.09 -7.26
CA ASN A 17 -35.54 -39.42 -7.83
C ASN A 17 -36.91 -40.14 -7.92
N THR A 18 -37.49 -40.25 -9.13
CA THR A 18 -38.39 -41.37 -9.43
C THR A 18 -38.28 -41.79 -10.90
N LEU A 19 -37.89 -43.05 -11.10
CA LEU A 19 -37.83 -43.75 -12.38
C LEU A 19 -39.24 -43.92 -12.97
N VAL A 20 -39.50 -43.38 -14.17
CA VAL A 20 -40.51 -43.92 -15.11
C VAL A 20 -39.99 -43.73 -16.54
N SER A 21 -39.77 -44.85 -17.24
CA SER A 21 -39.61 -44.90 -18.69
C SER A 21 -40.97 -44.72 -19.36
N GLU A 22 -41.11 -43.82 -20.33
CA GLU A 22 -41.70 -44.12 -21.65
C GLU A 22 -41.54 -42.96 -22.65
N GLN A 23 -41.30 -43.34 -23.91
CA GLN A 23 -41.10 -42.50 -25.10
C GLN A 23 -42.36 -41.71 -25.52
N GLN A 24 -42.12 -40.59 -26.20
CA GLN A 24 -42.91 -39.86 -27.24
C GLN A 24 -42.77 -38.36 -26.92
N GLY A 25 -42.41 -37.42 -27.79
CA GLY A 25 -42.46 -37.32 -29.24
C GLY A 25 -42.92 -35.88 -29.55
N LEU A 26 -42.23 -35.22 -30.48
CA LEU A 26 -42.54 -33.94 -31.15
C LEU A 26 -42.24 -32.59 -30.47
N SER A 27 -41.36 -31.87 -31.17
CA SER A 27 -41.14 -30.43 -31.32
C SER A 27 -42.00 -29.46 -30.52
N GLU A 28 -41.34 -28.60 -29.74
CA GLU A 28 -41.61 -27.17 -29.77
C GLU A 28 -40.42 -26.38 -29.22
N SER A 29 -40.02 -25.36 -29.98
CA SER A 29 -39.19 -24.21 -29.61
C SER A 29 -37.89 -24.50 -28.84
N SER A 30 -36.78 -24.51 -29.58
CA SER A 30 -35.43 -24.30 -29.03
C SER A 30 -35.30 -22.89 -28.46
N GLY A 31 -35.97 -22.60 -27.34
CA GLY A 31 -35.68 -21.45 -26.50
C GLY A 31 -34.28 -21.61 -25.94
N THR A 32 -33.41 -20.63 -26.14
CA THR A 32 -32.02 -20.66 -25.69
C THR A 32 -31.96 -20.75 -24.17
N LEU A 33 -31.77 -21.97 -23.66
CA LEU A 33 -31.56 -22.21 -22.24
C LEU A 33 -30.15 -21.76 -21.87
N LEU A 34 -30.02 -20.56 -21.29
CA LEU A 34 -28.79 -20.11 -20.64
C LEU A 34 -28.74 -20.72 -19.24
N SER A 35 -28.05 -21.86 -19.12
CA SER A 35 -27.63 -22.39 -17.83
C SER A 35 -26.27 -21.80 -17.47
N GLY A 36 -26.18 -21.13 -16.32
CA GLY A 36 -24.94 -20.54 -15.81
C GLY A 36 -24.97 -20.52 -14.29
N ASP A 37 -23.83 -20.80 -13.66
CA ASP A 37 -23.68 -20.68 -12.22
C ASP A 37 -23.86 -19.22 -11.79
N VAL A 38 -24.82 -18.98 -10.89
CA VAL A 38 -25.04 -17.66 -10.31
C VAL A 38 -23.96 -17.43 -9.26
N SER A 39 -23.08 -16.45 -9.49
CA SER A 39 -22.13 -16.02 -8.47
C SER A 39 -22.90 -15.44 -7.28
N SER A 40 -22.80 -16.11 -6.14
CA SER A 40 -23.42 -15.64 -4.90
C SER A 40 -22.79 -14.30 -4.51
N PHE A 41 -23.63 -13.30 -4.25
CA PHE A 41 -23.20 -12.08 -3.58
C PHE A 41 -22.66 -12.45 -2.20
N ASN A 42 -21.38 -12.21 -1.97
CA ASN A 42 -20.82 -12.32 -0.63
C ASN A 42 -21.29 -11.09 0.15
N ILE A 43 -22.38 -11.21 0.92
CA ILE A 43 -22.72 -10.26 1.98
C ILE A 43 -21.81 -10.54 3.18
N GLY A 44 -20.51 -10.40 2.92
CA GLY A 44 -19.50 -10.12 3.92
C GLY A 44 -19.35 -8.61 3.96
N SER A 45 -19.13 -8.07 5.16
CA SER A 45 -19.08 -6.64 5.50
C SER A 45 -18.02 -5.79 4.76
N ASP A 46 -17.40 -6.30 3.71
CA ASP A 46 -16.37 -5.61 2.93
C ASP A 46 -17.01 -4.99 1.68
N GLY A 47 -17.90 -4.04 1.96
CA GLY A 47 -18.62 -3.29 0.94
C GLY A 47 -17.69 -2.40 0.12
N VAL A 48 -17.65 -2.68 -1.19
CA VAL A 48 -17.85 -1.69 -2.27
C VAL A 48 -16.99 -0.42 -2.21
N LEU A 49 -15.77 -0.49 -1.68
CA LEU A 49 -14.74 0.53 -1.84
C LEU A 49 -13.37 -0.16 -2.00
N GLY A 50 -13.07 -0.59 -3.23
CA GLY A 50 -11.71 -0.94 -3.68
C GLY A 50 -10.79 -1.55 -2.62
N SER A 51 -11.05 -2.82 -2.26
CA SER A 51 -10.19 -3.57 -1.35
C SER A 51 -8.95 -4.06 -2.12
N ASN A 52 -7.88 -3.27 -2.10
CA ASN A 52 -6.61 -3.58 -2.79
C ASN A 52 -5.71 -4.53 -1.98
N ASN A 53 -6.19 -5.04 -0.86
CA ASN A 53 -5.51 -6.08 -0.10
C ASN A 53 -5.76 -7.41 -0.79
N ASP A 54 -4.81 -7.76 -1.66
CA ASP A 54 -4.52 -9.13 -2.05
C ASP A 54 -4.44 -9.99 -0.78
N LEU A 55 -5.58 -10.60 -0.43
CA LEU A 55 -5.80 -11.43 0.77
C LEU A 55 -5.00 -12.74 0.71
N THR A 56 -4.18 -12.95 -0.32
CA THR A 56 -3.29 -14.11 -0.45
C THR A 56 -1.93 -13.93 0.25
N LYS A 57 -1.64 -12.75 0.83
CA LYS A 57 -0.43 -12.50 1.63
C LYS A 57 -0.72 -12.35 3.12
N THR A 58 -1.19 -13.40 3.75
CA THR A 58 -1.26 -13.54 5.22
C THR A 58 0.14 -13.73 5.81
N GLY A 59 0.85 -12.63 6.06
CA GLY A 59 2.08 -12.68 6.88
C GLY A 59 3.03 -11.47 6.82
N GLY A 60 2.84 -10.53 5.89
CA GLY A 60 3.69 -9.33 5.78
C GLY A 60 2.98 -8.06 6.23
N LEU A 61 3.73 -7.08 6.75
CA LEU A 61 3.20 -5.71 6.96
C LEU A 61 2.59 -5.17 5.64
N PRO A 62 1.48 -4.43 5.70
CA PRO A 62 0.84 -3.90 4.52
C PRO A 62 1.73 -2.87 3.82
N ASN A 63 1.52 -2.66 2.52
CA ASN A 63 2.36 -1.78 1.69
C ASN A 63 2.47 -0.35 2.24
N TRP A 64 1.38 0.18 2.80
CA TRP A 64 1.35 1.51 3.42
C TRP A 64 2.18 1.58 4.71
N ALA A 65 2.25 0.48 5.47
CA ALA A 65 3.03 0.44 6.70
C ALA A 65 4.53 0.44 6.40
N TRP A 66 4.97 -0.28 5.36
CA TRP A 66 6.36 -0.21 4.91
C TRP A 66 6.75 1.20 4.44
N PHE A 67 5.83 1.89 3.77
CA PHE A 67 6.02 3.30 3.41
C PHE A 67 6.14 4.21 4.65
N ALA A 68 5.23 4.07 5.62
CA ALA A 68 5.27 4.83 6.87
C ALA A 68 6.53 4.57 7.70
N VAL A 69 7.05 3.34 7.67
CA VAL A 69 8.34 2.99 8.28
C VAL A 69 9.48 3.78 7.63
N GLY A 70 9.50 3.91 6.30
CA GLY A 70 10.49 4.71 5.59
C GLY A 70 10.38 6.20 5.85
N MET A 71 9.15 6.71 6.00
CA MET A 71 8.91 8.13 6.24
C MET A 71 9.15 8.55 7.69
N ILE A 72 8.67 7.80 8.69
CA ILE A 72 8.61 8.26 10.08
C ILE A 72 9.60 7.49 10.95
N VAL A 73 9.57 6.16 10.89
CA VAL A 73 10.38 5.34 11.79
C VAL A 73 11.87 5.49 11.46
N TYR A 74 12.21 5.45 10.17
CA TYR A 74 13.58 5.56 9.70
C TYR A 74 14.31 6.83 10.16
N PRO A 75 13.79 8.06 9.96
CA PRO A 75 14.49 9.26 10.41
C PRO A 75 14.59 9.33 11.94
N ILE A 76 13.59 8.84 12.69
CA ILE A 76 13.64 8.82 14.16
C ILE A 76 14.76 7.89 14.63
N VAL A 77 14.86 6.69 14.06
CA VAL A 77 15.91 5.73 14.38
C VAL A 77 17.29 6.27 14.01
N THR A 78 17.42 6.83 12.80
CA THR A 78 18.68 7.41 12.31
C THR A 78 19.12 8.57 13.20
N TRP A 79 18.18 9.42 13.63
CA TRP A 79 18.45 10.51 14.55
C TRP A 79 18.88 10.01 15.93
N GLY A 80 18.23 8.97 16.46
CA GLY A 80 18.64 8.34 17.73
C GLY A 80 20.06 7.79 17.68
N ILE A 81 20.43 7.09 16.60
CA ILE A 81 21.79 6.58 16.37
C ILE A 81 22.79 7.74 16.34
N TYR A 82 22.48 8.81 15.61
CA TYR A 82 23.31 10.01 15.54
C TYR A 82 23.48 10.68 16.91
N ALA A 83 22.41 10.81 17.68
CA ALA A 83 22.44 11.43 19.01
C ALA A 83 23.33 10.65 19.97
N ILE A 84 23.20 9.32 19.99
CA ILE A 84 24.04 8.44 20.82
C ILE A 84 25.51 8.54 20.39
N PHE A 85 25.78 8.53 19.08
CA PHE A 85 27.12 8.67 18.55
C PHE A 85 27.77 10.01 18.95
N MET A 86 27.00 11.11 18.88
CA MET A 86 27.49 12.42 19.29
C MET A 86 27.76 12.51 20.79
N ILE A 87 26.84 12.06 21.64
CA ILE A 87 27.04 12.04 23.11
C ILE A 87 28.32 11.26 23.46
N THR A 88 28.48 10.07 22.88
CA THR A 88 29.67 9.23 23.08
C THR A 88 30.94 9.95 22.63
N SER A 89 30.89 10.62 21.48
CA SER A 89 32.04 11.33 20.90
C SER A 89 32.47 12.53 21.75
N PHE A 90 31.53 13.34 22.20
CA PHE A 90 31.79 14.54 23.00
C PHE A 90 32.19 14.21 24.45
N ASP A 91 31.41 13.36 25.13
CA ASP A 91 31.56 13.16 26.58
C ASP A 91 32.66 12.16 26.94
N ILE A 92 32.87 11.13 26.11
CA ILE A 92 33.78 10.02 26.46
C ILE A 92 35.14 10.17 25.77
N LEU A 93 35.15 10.63 24.53
CA LEU A 93 36.35 10.62 23.70
C LEU A 93 36.99 12.01 23.51
N GLY A 94 36.41 13.06 24.11
CA GLY A 94 36.89 14.44 23.96
C GLY A 94 36.83 14.96 22.52
N GLY A 95 35.98 14.35 21.69
CA GLY A 95 35.62 14.69 20.32
C GLY A 95 36.70 15.32 19.45
N PRO A 96 37.67 14.56 18.89
CA PRO A 96 38.49 15.05 17.79
C PRO A 96 37.61 15.44 16.58
N ASP A 97 37.99 16.48 15.85
CA ASP A 97 37.23 17.05 14.71
C ASP A 97 36.77 16.00 13.68
N ILE A 98 37.54 14.93 13.52
CA ILE A 98 37.23 13.83 12.60
C ILE A 98 35.99 13.02 12.99
N LEU A 99 35.68 12.87 14.28
CA LEU A 99 34.47 12.15 14.72
C LEU A 99 33.22 12.98 14.47
N VAL A 100 33.31 14.30 14.64
CA VAL A 100 32.24 15.23 14.25
C VAL A 100 31.97 15.13 12.76
N LEU A 101 33.01 15.03 11.93
CA LEU A 101 32.89 14.79 10.50
C LEU A 101 32.18 13.46 10.19
N PHE A 102 32.55 12.36 10.86
CA PHE A 102 31.84 11.08 10.71
C PHE A 102 30.38 11.16 11.17
N GLY A 103 30.10 11.90 12.24
CA GLY A 103 28.76 12.20 12.70
C GLY A 103 27.91 12.87 11.61
N PHE A 104 28.48 13.85 10.92
CA PHE A 104 27.81 14.52 9.81
C PHE A 104 27.59 13.57 8.61
N LEU A 105 28.51 12.65 8.36
CA LEU A 105 28.44 11.69 7.26
C LEU A 105 27.41 10.57 7.50
N ILE A 106 27.04 10.29 8.75
CA ILE A 106 26.01 9.30 9.10
C ILE A 106 24.69 9.61 8.39
N TRP A 107 24.29 10.88 8.30
CA TRP A 107 23.03 11.28 7.68
C TRP A 107 22.93 10.92 6.18
N PRO A 108 23.83 11.42 5.30
CA PRO A 108 23.76 11.09 3.88
C PRO A 108 23.99 9.60 3.63
N VAL A 109 24.94 8.97 4.34
CA VAL A 109 25.24 7.54 4.16
C VAL A 109 24.05 6.67 4.55
N SER A 110 23.38 6.99 5.65
CA SER A 110 22.17 6.28 6.07
C SER A 110 21.09 6.39 5.01
N PHE A 111 20.75 7.61 4.57
CA PHE A 111 19.72 7.81 3.54
C PHE A 111 20.01 7.03 2.25
N ILE A 112 21.24 7.10 1.74
CA ILE A 112 21.64 6.38 0.52
C ILE A 112 21.56 4.87 0.72
N GLY A 113 22.11 4.36 1.83
CA GLY A 113 22.06 2.93 2.15
C GLY A 113 20.63 2.42 2.33
N GLY A 114 19.78 3.20 3.00
CA GLY A 114 18.36 2.88 3.22
C GLY A 114 17.58 2.82 1.90
N ILE A 115 17.80 3.78 0.99
CA ILE A 115 17.15 3.79 -0.33
C ILE A 115 17.60 2.60 -1.16
N ILE A 116 18.91 2.34 -1.25
CA ILE A 116 19.48 1.22 -2.02
C ILE A 116 18.94 -0.10 -1.46
N TRP A 117 18.96 -0.28 -0.15
CA TRP A 117 18.44 -1.49 0.49
C TRP A 117 16.95 -1.67 0.22
N GLY A 118 16.17 -0.59 0.30
CA GLY A 118 14.74 -0.60 0.02
C GLY A 118 14.37 -1.02 -1.40
N PHE A 119 15.21 -0.71 -2.39
CA PHE A 119 15.00 -1.14 -3.78
C PHE A 119 15.58 -2.52 -4.12
N THR A 120 16.67 -2.94 -3.46
CA THR A 120 17.39 -4.17 -3.82
C THR A 120 16.93 -5.41 -3.07
N ARG A 121 16.74 -5.31 -1.75
CA ARG A 121 16.42 -6.44 -0.86
C ARG A 121 15.16 -6.23 -0.02
N GLY A 122 14.73 -4.98 0.13
CA GLY A 122 13.58 -4.59 0.94
C GLY A 122 12.28 -4.44 0.14
N ASN A 123 11.33 -3.75 0.75
CA ASN A 123 10.07 -3.39 0.11
C ASN A 123 10.23 -2.05 -0.64
N LYS A 124 9.90 -2.01 -1.94
CA LYS A 124 9.87 -0.79 -2.75
C LYS A 124 9.10 0.37 -2.11
N TYR A 125 8.01 0.08 -1.39
CA TYR A 125 7.22 1.10 -0.70
C TYR A 125 7.99 1.81 0.43
N PHE A 126 8.94 1.13 1.08
CA PHE A 126 9.84 1.74 2.06
C PHE A 126 10.80 2.75 1.40
N ALA A 127 11.40 2.39 0.26
CA ALA A 127 12.29 3.29 -0.47
C ALA A 127 11.54 4.55 -0.95
N TYR A 128 10.30 4.39 -1.43
CA TYR A 128 9.47 5.55 -1.77
C TYR A 128 9.21 6.45 -0.55
N GLY A 129 8.94 5.89 0.63
CA GLY A 129 8.78 6.67 1.87
C GLY A 129 10.01 7.49 2.22
N LEU A 130 11.20 6.90 2.06
CA LEU A 130 12.49 7.58 2.23
C LEU A 130 12.72 8.71 1.23
N VAL A 131 12.38 8.49 -0.05
CA VAL A 131 12.48 9.52 -1.09
C VAL A 131 11.48 10.64 -0.82
N THR A 132 10.26 10.32 -0.40
CA THR A 132 9.24 11.31 -0.05
C THR A 132 9.71 12.22 1.07
N ILE A 133 10.26 11.68 2.16
CA ILE A 133 10.73 12.55 3.24
C ILE A 133 11.96 13.37 2.84
N ALA A 134 12.88 12.81 2.04
CA ALA A 134 14.01 13.57 1.52
C ALA A 134 13.53 14.78 0.67
N LEU A 135 12.51 14.58 -0.17
CA LEU A 135 11.91 15.63 -0.97
C LEU A 135 11.19 16.68 -0.11
N ILE A 136 10.43 16.25 0.91
CA ILE A 136 9.76 17.15 1.85
C ILE A 136 10.78 18.02 2.58
N LEU A 137 11.86 17.44 3.08
CA LEU A 137 12.93 18.18 3.77
C LEU A 137 13.61 19.17 2.84
N LEU A 138 13.88 18.79 1.59
CA LEU A 138 14.43 19.69 0.58
C LEU A 138 13.51 20.88 0.30
N LEU A 139 12.22 20.62 0.11
CA LEU A 139 11.23 21.66 -0.18
C LEU A 139 11.05 22.60 1.03
N LEU A 140 11.02 22.04 2.25
CA LEU A 140 10.96 22.81 3.49
C LEU A 140 12.19 23.71 3.64
N PHE A 141 13.37 23.19 3.35
CA PHE A 141 14.62 23.97 3.38
C PHE A 141 14.61 25.10 2.36
N LEU A 142 14.13 24.86 1.14
CA LEU A 142 13.99 25.90 0.11
C LEU A 142 12.96 26.97 0.51
N ALA A 143 11.81 26.55 1.07
CA ALA A 143 10.80 27.46 1.58
C ALA A 143 11.32 28.33 2.73
N LEU A 144 12.13 27.76 3.62
CA LEU A 144 12.80 28.49 4.70
C LEU A 144 13.75 29.55 4.14
N ILE A 145 14.57 29.21 3.13
CA ILE A 145 15.46 30.17 2.46
C ILE A 145 14.65 31.31 1.83
N ALA A 146 13.57 30.99 1.11
CA ALA A 146 12.71 32.00 0.50
C ALA A 146 12.10 32.93 1.56
N LEU A 147 11.67 32.39 2.70
CA LEU A 147 11.17 33.18 3.83
C LEU A 147 12.26 34.11 4.38
N ILE A 148 13.49 33.61 4.58
CA ILE A 148 14.62 34.42 5.06
C ILE A 148 14.91 35.57 4.09
N ILE A 149 14.91 35.31 2.78
CA ILE A 149 15.12 36.34 1.76
C ILE A 149 13.98 37.37 1.79
N MET A 150 12.73 36.95 1.94
CA MET A 150 11.61 37.89 2.04
C MET A 150 11.67 38.73 3.33
N ALA A 151 12.09 38.12 4.44
CA ALA A 151 12.14 38.77 5.75
C ALA A 151 13.33 39.73 5.91
N PHE A 152 14.49 39.39 5.35
CA PHE A 152 15.75 40.13 5.54
C PHE A 152 16.36 40.71 4.26
N GLY A 153 15.93 40.25 3.08
CA GLY A 153 16.38 40.75 1.77
C GLY A 153 15.54 41.91 1.22
N ALA A 154 14.49 42.32 1.93
CA ALA A 154 13.71 43.53 1.64
C ALA A 154 14.21 44.77 2.44
N ALA A 155 15.46 44.75 2.91
CA ALA A 155 16.15 45.86 3.58
C ALA A 155 17.13 46.55 2.61
#